data_AF-A0AAD4ZM63-F1
#
_entry.id   AF-A0AAD4ZM63-F1
#
_cell.length_a   1.000
_cell.length_b   1.000
_cell.length_c   1.000
_cell.angle_alpha   90.00
_cell.angle_beta   90.00
_cell.angle_gamma   90.00
#
_symmetry.space_group_name_H-M   'P 1'
#
loop_
_entity.id
_entity.type
_entity.pdbx_description
1 polymer ?
#
loop_
_entity_poly.entity_id
_entity_poly.type
_entity_poly.pdbx_seq_one_letter_code
_entity_poly.pdbx_strand_id
1 'polypeptide(L)'
;MPVCLPTVAGYRQWLTVFIGKQINAFFAKYKIKQHLSTPRYPQGNGQAEASNKVVFDCLKKMLKGAEGKWVDELPGVLWAYRTTKQRSTGETPFSLAYGT
;
A
#
# COMPACT_ATOMS: atom_id res chain seq x y z
N MET A 1 1.41 3.68 22.78
CA MET A 1 1.69 2.31 22.31
C MET A 1 0.59 1.42 22.85
N PRO A 2 -0.25 0.85 21.95
CA PRO A 2 -0.13 -0.59 21.73
C PRO A 2 -0.07 -0.92 20.24
N VAL A 3 0.88 -1.80 19.89
CA VAL A 3 1.05 -2.41 18.59
C VAL A 3 0.01 -3.53 18.49
N CYS A 4 -0.89 -3.43 17.51
CA CYS A 4 -1.84 -4.48 17.21
C CYS A 4 -1.09 -5.64 16.56
N LEU A 5 -0.83 -6.72 17.32
CA LEU A 5 -0.43 -8.00 16.76
C LEU A 5 -1.66 -8.64 16.10
N PRO A 6 -1.66 -8.92 14.79
CA PRO A 6 -2.65 -9.80 14.22
C PRO A 6 -2.32 -11.22 14.67
N THR A 7 -3.30 -11.91 15.23
CA THR A 7 -3.24 -13.34 15.51
C THR A 7 -2.85 -14.12 14.24
N VAL A 8 -2.06 -15.19 14.38
CA VAL A 8 -1.45 -15.98 13.29
C VAL A 8 -2.43 -16.40 12.18
N ALA A 9 -3.73 -16.50 12.46
CA ALA A 9 -4.77 -16.79 11.47
C ALA A 9 -5.00 -15.67 10.44
N GLY A 10 -4.87 -14.39 10.82
CA GLY A 10 -5.10 -13.25 9.91
C GLY A 10 -3.99 -13.09 8.85
N TYR A 11 -2.76 -13.46 9.19
CA TYR A 11 -1.63 -13.48 8.24
C TYR A 11 -1.77 -14.56 7.16
N ARG A 12 -2.44 -15.67 7.48
CA ARG A 12 -2.65 -16.78 6.55
C ARG A 12 -3.51 -16.35 5.36
N GLN A 13 -4.56 -15.58 5.58
CA GLN A 13 -5.46 -15.13 4.52
C GLN A 13 -4.76 -14.15 3.55
N TRP A 14 -3.93 -13.24 4.06
CA TRP A 14 -3.25 -12.22 3.26
C TRP A 14 -2.15 -12.77 2.34
N LEU A 15 -1.44 -13.82 2.77
CA LEU A 15 -0.40 -14.44 1.93
C LEU A 15 -1.00 -15.36 0.86
N THR A 16 -2.14 -16.02 1.13
CA THR A 16 -2.73 -16.97 0.18
C THR A 16 -3.13 -16.35 -1.16
N VAL A 17 -3.58 -15.08 -1.17
CA VAL A 17 -3.96 -14.39 -2.41
C VAL A 17 -2.75 -14.11 -3.31
N PHE A 18 -1.56 -13.91 -2.74
CA PHE A 18 -0.33 -13.64 -3.50
C PHE A 18 0.51 -14.90 -3.79
N ILE A 19 0.15 -16.06 -3.21
CA ILE A 19 0.86 -17.34 -3.41
C ILE A 19 0.06 -18.32 -4.31
N GLY A 20 -1.10 -17.90 -4.81
CA GLY A 20 -1.95 -18.71 -5.67
C GLY A 20 -1.28 -19.12 -7.00
N LYS A 21 -1.69 -20.27 -7.55
CA LYS A 21 -1.16 -20.80 -8.82
C LYS A 21 -1.24 -19.79 -9.98
N GLN A 22 -2.35 -19.06 -10.09
CA GLN A 22 -2.54 -18.05 -11.15
C GLN A 22 -1.56 -16.88 -11.03
N ILE A 23 -1.33 -16.41 -9.79
CA ILE A 23 -0.41 -15.31 -9.50
C ILE A 23 1.05 -15.73 -9.75
N ASN A 24 1.43 -16.95 -9.35
CA ASN A 24 2.75 -17.50 -9.66
C ASN A 24 2.98 -17.64 -11.16
N ALA A 25 1.95 -18.08 -11.92
CA ALA A 25 2.03 -18.15 -13.38
C ALA A 25 2.19 -16.75 -14.00
N PHE A 26 1.50 -15.74 -13.46
CA PHE A 26 1.67 -14.35 -13.85
C PHE A 26 3.11 -13.87 -13.60
N PHE A 27 3.65 -14.07 -12.39
CA PHE A 27 5.02 -13.67 -12.07
C PHE A 27 6.06 -14.39 -12.94
N ALA A 28 5.87 -15.69 -13.21
CA ALA A 28 6.73 -16.45 -14.12
C ALA A 28 6.67 -15.88 -15.56
N LYS A 29 5.46 -15.59 -16.07
CA LYS A 29 5.26 -15.02 -17.41
C LYS A 29 6.00 -13.69 -17.60
N TYR A 30 5.95 -12.82 -16.59
CA TYR A 30 6.58 -11.50 -16.64
C TYR A 30 7.98 -11.46 -16.04
N LYS A 31 8.55 -12.62 -15.67
CA LYS A 31 9.89 -12.74 -15.04
C LYS A 31 10.04 -11.86 -13.78
N ILE A 32 8.95 -11.69 -13.03
CA ILE A 32 8.92 -10.91 -11.80
C ILE A 32 9.38 -11.81 -10.65
N LYS A 33 10.42 -11.40 -9.94
CA LYS A 33 10.89 -12.12 -8.75
C LYS A 33 10.05 -11.72 -7.54
N GLN A 34 9.33 -12.69 -6.98
CA GLN A 34 8.54 -12.48 -5.78
C GLN A 34 9.43 -12.59 -4.54
N HIS A 35 9.39 -11.55 -3.70
CA HIS A 35 10.01 -11.54 -2.37
C HIS A 35 8.91 -11.58 -1.32
N LEU A 36 8.76 -12.72 -0.63
CA LEU A 36 7.77 -12.87 0.44
C LEU A 36 8.43 -12.59 1.79
N SER A 37 7.81 -11.72 2.58
CA SER A 37 8.15 -11.60 4.00
C SER A 37 7.73 -12.87 4.73
N THR A 38 8.60 -13.37 5.62
CA THR A 38 8.21 -14.50 6.46
C THR A 38 7.11 -14.05 7.44
N PRO A 39 6.17 -14.94 7.84
CA PRO A 39 5.11 -14.59 8.79
C PRO A 39 5.62 -14.05 10.13
N ARG A 40 6.89 -14.31 10.46
CA ARG A 40 7.56 -13.87 11.68
C ARG A 40 8.21 -12.49 11.57
N TYR A 41 8.42 -11.99 10.35
CA TYR A 41 9.05 -10.69 10.10
C TYR A 41 8.26 -9.85 9.09
N PRO A 42 7.05 -9.38 9.45
CA PRO A 42 6.26 -8.51 8.59
C PRO A 42 6.86 -7.09 8.42
N GLN A 43 7.82 -6.70 9.27
CA GLN A 43 8.42 -5.37 9.26
C GLN A 43 9.10 -5.01 7.92
N GLY A 44 9.45 -6.00 7.10
CA GLY A 44 9.99 -5.78 5.75
C GLY A 44 9.03 -5.05 4.80
N ASN A 45 7.73 -5.01 5.11
CA ASN A 45 6.72 -4.30 4.33
C ASN A 45 6.41 -2.89 4.86
N GLY A 46 7.19 -2.38 5.82
CA GLY A 46 6.89 -1.13 6.53
C GLY A 46 6.75 0.10 5.63
N GLN A 47 7.46 0.15 4.51
CA GLN A 47 7.33 1.26 3.54
C GLN A 47 5.95 1.27 2.87
N ALA A 48 5.46 0.10 2.43
CA ALA A 48 4.12 0.00 1.84
C ALA A 48 3.03 0.27 2.88
N GLU A 49 3.22 -0.18 4.13
CA GLU A 49 2.30 0.12 5.23
C GLU A 49 2.23 1.62 5.53
N ALA A 50 3.37 2.31 5.55
CA ALA A 50 3.43 3.75 5.75
C ALA A 50 2.73 4.51 4.60
N SER A 51 3.00 4.14 3.34
CA SER A 51 2.32 4.73 2.17
C SER A 51 0.80 4.49 2.23
N ASN A 52 0.36 3.26 2.52
CA ASN A 52 -1.06 2.93 2.63
C ASN A 52 -1.76 3.74 3.72
N LYS A 53 -1.09 3.96 4.86
CA LYS A 53 -1.62 4.81 5.94
C LYS A 53 -1.89 6.24 5.47
N VAL A 54 -0.96 6.85 4.73
CA VAL A 54 -1.14 8.23 4.23
C VAL A 54 -2.31 8.31 3.25
N VAL A 55 -2.40 7.36 2.30
CA VAL A 55 -3.52 7.30 1.35
C VAL A 55 -4.85 7.13 2.08
N PHE A 56 -4.89 6.25 3.08
CA PHE A 56 -6.09 6.00 3.87
C PHE A 56 -6.51 7.22 4.71
N ASP A 57 -5.55 7.93 5.29
CA ASP A 57 -5.82 9.15 6.06
C ASP A 57 -6.33 10.30 5.15
N CYS A 58 -5.82 10.40 3.92
CA CYS A 58 -6.36 11.33 2.91
C CYS A 58 -7.79 10.93 2.50
N LEU A 59 -8.06 9.66 2.23
CA LEU A 59 -9.40 9.15 1.91
C LEU A 59 -10.40 9.44 3.04
N LYS A 60 -10.03 9.18 4.30
CA LYS A 60 -10.90 9.49 5.46
C LYS A 60 -11.29 10.96 5.52
N LYS A 61 -10.36 11.86 5.21
CA LYS A 61 -10.62 13.31 5.22
C LYS A 61 -11.62 13.70 4.12
N MET A 62 -11.51 13.12 2.94
CA MET A 62 -12.42 13.41 1.81
C MET A 62 -13.78 12.74 1.99
N LEU A 63 -13.82 11.54 2.58
CA LEU A 63 -15.05 10.81 2.88
C LEU A 63 -15.95 11.51 3.91
N LYS A 64 -15.38 12.35 4.78
CA LYS A 64 -16.19 13.23 5.65
C LYS A 64 -17.10 14.18 4.87
N GLY A 65 -16.78 14.49 3.62
CA GLY A 65 -17.59 15.34 2.74
C GLY A 65 -18.35 14.60 1.63
N ALA A 66 -18.02 13.33 1.34
CA ALA A 66 -18.45 12.63 0.13
C ALA A 66 -19.46 11.47 0.34
N GLU A 67 -20.18 11.43 1.46
CA GLU A 67 -21.25 10.43 1.75
C GLU A 67 -20.90 8.96 1.44
N GLY A 68 -19.62 8.58 1.53
CA GLY A 68 -19.18 7.20 1.25
C GLY A 68 -18.81 6.88 -0.21
N LYS A 69 -18.79 7.86 -1.13
CA LYS A 69 -18.37 7.71 -2.53
C LYS A 69 -16.85 7.62 -2.71
N TRP A 70 -16.20 6.72 -1.98
CA TRP A 70 -14.73 6.64 -1.93
C TRP A 70 -14.09 6.26 -3.26
N VAL A 71 -14.80 5.49 -4.10
CA VAL A 71 -14.31 5.06 -5.42
C VAL A 71 -14.12 6.26 -6.34
N ASP A 72 -15.06 7.20 -6.31
CA ASP A 72 -15.02 8.41 -7.15
C ASP A 72 -13.93 9.38 -6.68
N GLU A 73 -13.65 9.41 -5.38
CA GLU A 73 -12.62 10.28 -4.79
C GLU A 73 -11.21 9.69 -4.86
N LEU A 74 -11.07 8.38 -5.05
CA LEU A 74 -9.78 7.67 -5.03
C LEU A 74 -8.77 8.23 -6.04
N PRO A 75 -9.12 8.56 -7.30
CA PRO A 75 -8.20 9.18 -8.24
C PRO A 75 -7.65 10.51 -7.74
N GLY A 76 -8.49 11.35 -7.13
CA GLY A 76 -8.10 12.64 -6.57
C GLY A 76 -7.16 12.50 -5.38
N VAL A 77 -7.44 11.56 -4.47
CA VAL A 77 -6.53 11.24 -3.34
C VAL A 77 -5.17 10.77 -3.85
N LEU A 78 -5.15 9.86 -4.82
CA LEU A 78 -3.89 9.34 -5.36
C LEU A 78 -3.10 10.43 -6.09
N TRP A 79 -3.78 11.34 -6.79
CA TRP A 79 -3.15 12.51 -7.38
C TRP A 79 -2.50 13.39 -6.32
N ALA A 80 -3.27 13.81 -5.31
CA ALA A 80 -2.77 14.63 -4.22
C ALA A 80 -1.57 13.98 -3.50
N TYR A 81 -1.61 12.67 -3.27
CA TYR A 81 -0.49 11.94 -2.67
C TYR A 81 0.78 11.99 -3.53
N ARG A 82 0.64 11.86 -4.86
CA ARG A 82 1.77 11.87 -5.81
C ARG A 82 2.39 13.25 -6.01
N THR A 83 1.59 14.32 -5.94
CA THR A 83 2.03 15.69 -6.19
C THR A 83 2.38 16.48 -4.93
N THR A 84 2.06 15.97 -3.74
CA THR A 84 2.41 16.63 -2.47
C THR A 84 3.79 16.18 -1.99
N LYS A 85 4.60 17.12 -1.52
CA LYS A 85 5.91 16.84 -0.93
C LYS A 85 5.74 15.99 0.33
N GLN A 86 6.43 14.86 0.39
CA GLN A 86 6.38 14.01 1.58
C GLN A 86 7.33 14.54 2.64
N ARG A 87 6.87 14.62 3.88
CA ARG A 87 7.68 15.11 5.01
C ARG A 87 8.99 14.31 5.17
N SER A 88 8.96 13.01 4.88
CA SER A 88 10.11 12.12 5.04
C SER A 88 11.19 12.31 3.99
N THR A 89 10.81 12.62 2.74
CA THR A 89 11.76 12.72 1.61
C THR A 89 12.00 14.15 1.16
N GLY A 90 11.19 15.12 1.59
CA GLY A 90 11.22 16.51 1.10
C GLY A 90 10.71 16.68 -0.34
N GLU A 91 10.74 15.61 -1.12
CA GLU A 91 10.32 15.52 -2.52
C GLU A 91 8.90 14.96 -2.68
N THR A 92 8.32 15.17 -3.87
CA THR A 92 7.06 14.53 -4.25
C THR A 92 7.33 13.11 -4.78
N PRO A 93 6.43 12.12 -4.56
CA PRO A 93 6.59 10.80 -5.15
C PRO A 93 6.68 10.83 -6.68
N PHE A 94 6.01 11.80 -7.32
CA PHE A 94 6.12 12.02 -8.76
C PHE A 94 7.55 12.41 -9.17
N SER A 95 8.16 13.37 -8.48
CA SER A 95 9.56 13.81 -8.71
C SER A 95 10.53 12.62 -8.57
N LEU A 96 10.36 11.81 -7.53
CA LEU A 96 11.21 10.63 -7.29
C LEU A 96 11.07 9.55 -8.36
N ALA A 97 9.90 9.41 -8.99
CA ALA A 97 9.63 8.36 -9.97
C ALA A 97 10.10 8.74 -11.39
N TYR A 98 9.95 10.00 -11.78
CA TYR A 98 10.17 10.45 -13.15
C TYR A 98 11.38 11.38 -13.33
N GLY A 99 11.94 11.88 -12.23
CA GLY A 99 12.86 13.00 -12.30
C GLY A 99 12.14 14.29 -12.72
N THR A 100 12.74 15.42 -12.35
CA THR A 100 12.37 16.76 -12.81
C THR A 100 13.53 17.37 -13.55
#